data_AF-A0AAX2MDQ9-F1
#
_entry.id   AF-A0AAX2MDQ9-F1
#
_cell.length_a   1.000
_cell.length_b   1.000
_cell.length_c   1.000
_cell.angle_alpha   90.00
_cell.angle_beta   90.00
_cell.angle_gamma   90.00
#
_symmetry.space_group_name_H-M   'P 1'
#
loop_
_entity.id
_entity.type
_entity.pdbx_description
1 polymer ?
#
loop_
_entity_poly.entity_id
_entity_poly.type
_entity_poly.pdbx_seq_one_letter_code
_entity_poly.pdbx_strand_id
1 'polypeptide(L)'
;MEERVLRTRTIRCKQGVGAIFCVMLSFCTRVRLSIMNPSAPPASLPRVVIHYCTGCRWLLRAGWLAQELLTTFEKELAEVALRPGSGGVFRVEVDGELLWDRKAEDGFPELKILKQRLRDRIAPDKALGHSDRP
;
A
#
# COMPACT_ATOMS: atom_id res chain seq x y z
N MET A 1 -21.69 -34.83 -28.43
CA MET A 1 -22.17 -36.14 -28.90
C MET A 1 -20.94 -36.88 -29.41
N GLU A 2 -20.24 -37.76 -28.73
CA GLU A 2 -20.24 -38.39 -27.39
C GLU A 2 -18.76 -38.75 -27.17
N GLU A 3 -18.13 -38.38 -26.04
CA GLU A 3 -17.81 -39.27 -24.91
C GLU A 3 -17.30 -40.68 -25.26
N ARG A 4 -16.32 -41.31 -24.61
CA ARG A 4 -15.34 -41.00 -23.56
C ARG A 4 -14.75 -42.39 -23.26
N VAL A 5 -13.48 -42.69 -23.59
CA VAL A 5 -12.78 -43.83 -22.95
C VAL A 5 -11.33 -43.48 -22.65
N LEU A 6 -11.08 -43.28 -21.37
CA LEU A 6 -9.77 -43.17 -20.73
C LEU A 6 -8.96 -44.45 -20.95
N ARG A 7 -7.76 -44.33 -21.53
CA ARG A 7 -6.69 -45.32 -21.36
C ARG A 7 -5.43 -44.63 -20.88
N THR A 8 -5.30 -44.58 -19.57
CA THR A 8 -4.02 -44.53 -18.86
C THR A 8 -3.20 -45.75 -19.29
N ARG A 9 -2.00 -45.55 -19.82
CA ARG A 9 -0.86 -46.48 -19.62
C ARG A 9 0.46 -45.90 -20.11
N THR A 10 1.32 -45.67 -19.12
CA THR A 10 2.76 -45.97 -19.08
C THR A 10 3.71 -45.27 -20.07
N ILE A 11 4.33 -44.23 -19.51
CA ILE A 11 5.74 -43.83 -19.62
C ILE A 11 6.63 -44.85 -20.33
N ARG A 12 7.28 -44.41 -21.41
CA ARG A 12 8.60 -44.90 -21.81
C ARG A 12 9.43 -43.72 -22.30
N CYS A 13 10.21 -43.15 -21.38
CA CYS A 13 11.32 -42.27 -21.70
C CYS A 13 12.38 -43.13 -22.41
N LYS A 14 12.51 -42.97 -23.73
CA LYS A 14 13.72 -43.40 -24.45
C LYS A 14 14.55 -42.15 -24.69
N GLN A 15 15.64 -42.08 -23.95
CA GLN A 15 16.76 -41.20 -24.20
C GLN A 15 17.18 -41.32 -25.66
N GLY A 16 17.30 -40.17 -26.32
CA GLY A 16 17.77 -40.05 -27.69
C GLY A 16 18.35 -38.65 -27.87
N VAL A 17 19.65 -38.53 -27.60
CA VAL A 17 20.64 -37.70 -28.32
C VAL A 17 20.12 -36.51 -29.13
N GLY A 18 20.62 -35.33 -28.78
CA GLY A 18 20.70 -34.21 -29.73
C GLY A 18 20.27 -32.89 -29.13
N ALA A 19 21.26 -32.14 -28.62
CA ALA A 19 21.11 -30.71 -28.44
C ALA A 19 20.70 -30.04 -29.78
N ILE A 20 20.18 -28.81 -29.66
CA ILE A 20 19.79 -27.89 -30.74
C ILE A 20 18.33 -28.06 -31.15
N PHE A 21 17.43 -27.40 -30.42
CA PHE A 21 16.55 -26.38 -31.00
C PHE A 21 15.84 -25.63 -29.85
N CYS A 22 16.43 -24.51 -29.47
CA CYS A 22 15.71 -23.42 -28.82
C CYS A 22 14.71 -22.88 -29.84
N VAL A 23 13.42 -22.80 -29.48
CA VAL A 23 12.52 -21.64 -29.70
C VAL A 23 11.06 -22.09 -29.54
N MET A 24 10.38 -21.40 -28.62
CA MET A 24 8.93 -21.26 -28.44
C MET A 24 8.07 -22.51 -28.21
N LEU A 25 7.59 -22.67 -26.96
CA LEU A 25 6.19 -22.46 -26.59
C LEU A 25 5.98 -22.79 -25.11
N SER A 26 5.47 -21.80 -24.37
CA SER A 26 4.32 -21.94 -23.48
C SER A 26 4.41 -22.92 -22.29
N PHE A 27 4.51 -22.35 -21.08
CA PHE A 27 3.70 -22.63 -19.86
C PHE A 27 4.52 -22.32 -18.61
N CYS A 28 4.18 -21.26 -17.87
CA CYS A 28 3.22 -21.33 -16.76
C CYS A 28 3.87 -21.81 -15.45
N THR A 29 4.51 -20.89 -14.73
CA THR A 29 4.50 -20.93 -13.25
C THR A 29 4.49 -19.51 -12.69
N ARG A 30 3.30 -18.90 -12.74
CA ARG A 30 2.64 -18.34 -11.56
C ARG A 30 3.62 -17.73 -10.55
N VAL A 31 4.05 -16.48 -10.76
CA VAL A 31 4.51 -15.63 -9.66
C VAL A 31 3.31 -15.46 -8.76
N ARG A 32 3.24 -16.34 -7.76
CA ARG A 32 2.25 -16.30 -6.71
C ARG A 32 2.50 -14.98 -5.99
N LEU A 33 1.56 -14.06 -6.17
CA LEU A 33 1.37 -12.90 -5.32
C LEU A 33 1.24 -13.44 -3.88
N SER A 34 2.34 -13.47 -3.14
CA SER A 34 2.30 -13.31 -1.68
C SER A 34 2.29 -11.79 -1.49
N ILE A 35 1.16 -11.13 -1.19
CA ILE A 35 0.48 -11.18 0.11
C ILE A 35 1.48 -11.45 1.23
N MET A 36 2.40 -10.52 1.42
CA MET A 36 2.82 -10.09 2.74
C MET A 36 2.84 -8.57 2.69
N ASN A 37 1.75 -7.96 3.15
CA ASN A 37 1.83 -6.61 3.68
C ASN A 37 2.50 -6.77 5.05
N PRO A 38 3.77 -6.38 5.25
CA PRO A 38 4.35 -6.43 6.57
C PRO A 38 3.78 -5.25 7.35
N SER A 39 2.63 -5.43 7.98
CA SER A 39 2.34 -4.73 9.22
C SER A 39 3.25 -5.34 10.29
N ALA A 40 4.54 -5.01 10.23
CA ALA A 40 5.51 -5.42 11.24
C ALA A 40 5.30 -4.56 12.51
N PRO A 41 5.26 -5.16 13.72
CA PRO A 41 5.05 -4.42 14.97
C PRO A 41 6.28 -3.59 15.38
N PRO A 42 6.11 -2.49 16.13
CA PRO A 42 7.09 -1.39 16.20
C PRO A 42 8.17 -1.58 17.26
N ALA A 43 9.42 -1.56 16.81
CA ALA A 43 10.55 -1.02 17.58
C ALA A 43 11.11 0.27 16.92
N SER A 44 10.41 0.77 15.89
CA SER A 44 10.79 1.93 15.07
C SER A 44 9.70 3.00 15.13
N LEU A 45 10.06 4.25 14.83
CA LEU A 45 9.10 5.34 14.71
C LEU A 45 7.99 4.98 13.68
N PRO A 46 6.75 5.47 13.88
CA PRO A 46 5.60 5.16 13.01
C PRO A 46 5.77 5.64 11.57
N ARG A 47 5.15 4.91 10.65
CA ARG A 47 5.10 5.20 9.21
C ARG A 47 3.72 5.71 8.82
N VAL A 48 3.67 6.91 8.23
CA VAL A 48 2.43 7.47 7.67
C VAL A 48 2.39 7.21 6.17
N VAL A 49 1.23 6.83 5.65
CA VAL A 49 1.01 6.66 4.20
C VAL A 49 -0.17 7.51 3.75
N ILE A 50 0.06 8.35 2.73
CA ILE A 50 -0.99 9.11 2.06
C ILE A 50 -1.27 8.44 0.71
N HIS A 51 -2.41 7.76 0.59
CA HIS A 51 -2.84 7.10 -0.64
C HIS A 51 -3.70 8.06 -1.46
N TYR A 52 -3.22 8.50 -2.62
CA TYR A 52 -3.87 9.56 -3.40
C TYR A 52 -4.15 9.16 -4.85
N CYS A 53 -5.29 9.65 -5.38
CA CYS A 53 -5.66 9.49 -6.78
C CYS A 53 -4.76 10.32 -7.71
N THR A 54 -4.01 9.66 -8.59
CA THR A 54 -3.16 10.34 -9.59
C THR A 54 -3.99 11.00 -10.70
N GLY A 55 -5.04 10.32 -11.17
CA GLY A 55 -5.95 10.85 -12.21
C GLY A 55 -6.74 12.08 -11.76
N CYS A 56 -6.87 12.30 -10.45
CA CYS A 56 -7.61 13.42 -9.85
C CYS A 56 -6.70 14.64 -9.57
N ARG A 57 -5.41 14.56 -9.93
CA ARG A 57 -4.41 15.62 -9.70
C ARG A 57 -4.20 15.99 -8.22
N TRP A 58 -4.40 15.06 -7.29
CA TRP A 58 -4.27 15.31 -5.84
C TRP A 58 -2.85 15.19 -5.28
N LEU A 59 -1.84 14.94 -6.14
CA LEU A 59 -0.44 14.86 -5.72
C LEU A 59 0.00 16.10 -4.93
N LEU A 60 -0.35 17.31 -5.39
CA LEU A 60 0.06 18.55 -4.72
C LEU A 60 -0.51 18.66 -3.30
N ARG A 61 -1.77 18.24 -3.11
CA ARG A 61 -2.41 18.23 -1.79
C ARG A 61 -1.77 17.18 -0.88
N ALA A 62 -1.52 15.99 -1.41
CA ALA A 62 -0.85 14.92 -0.67
C ALA A 62 0.58 15.32 -0.26
N GLY A 63 1.33 15.95 -1.17
CA GLY A 63 2.68 16.45 -0.90
C GLY A 63 2.70 17.57 0.15
N TRP A 64 1.76 18.52 0.07
CA TRP A 64 1.63 19.56 1.10
C TRP A 64 1.31 18.98 2.48
N LEU A 65 0.35 18.04 2.57
CA LEU A 65 0.07 17.36 3.83
C LEU A 65 1.30 16.62 4.36
N ALA A 66 2.05 15.93 3.50
CA ALA A 66 3.26 15.24 3.91
C ALA A 66 4.31 16.20 4.50
N GLN A 67 4.51 17.36 3.89
CA GLN A 67 5.41 18.40 4.41
C GLN A 67 4.95 18.88 5.79
N GLU A 68 3.66 19.18 5.94
CA GLU A 68 3.09 19.64 7.22
C GLU A 68 3.23 18.60 8.34
N LEU A 69 3.06 17.32 8.02
CA LEU A 69 3.23 16.25 9.00
C LEU A 69 4.70 16.09 9.39
N LEU A 70 5.61 16.09 8.40
CA LEU A 70 7.05 15.96 8.65
C LEU A 70 7.60 17.12 9.47
N THR A 71 7.16 18.36 9.25
CA THR A 71 7.60 19.52 10.04
C THR A 71 6.99 19.57 11.44
N THR A 72 5.79 19.00 11.64
CA THR A 72 5.13 18.98 12.95
C THR A 72 5.66 17.84 13.85
N PHE A 73 5.94 16.69 13.25
CA PHE A 73 6.26 15.44 13.95
C PHE A 73 7.67 14.91 13.61
N GLU A 74 8.64 15.82 13.45
CA GLU A 74 10.02 15.52 13.02
C GLU A 74 10.71 14.41 13.83
N LYS A 75 10.38 14.29 15.13
CA LYS A 75 11.01 13.32 16.04
C LYS A 75 10.14 12.08 16.26
N GLU A 76 8.86 12.17 15.89
CA GLU A 76 7.86 11.17 16.19
C GLU A 76 7.50 10.32 14.97
N LEU A 77 7.93 10.68 13.76
CA LEU A 77 7.69 9.92 12.52
C LEU A 77 8.98 9.33 11.96
N ALA A 78 8.92 8.10 11.46
CA ALA A 78 10.02 7.53 10.65
C ALA A 78 10.00 8.10 9.23
N GLU A 79 8.81 8.13 8.62
CA GLU A 79 8.62 8.56 7.24
C GLU A 79 7.16 8.88 6.94
N VAL A 80 6.95 9.67 5.89
CA VAL A 80 5.65 9.87 5.25
C VAL A 80 5.76 9.43 3.79
N ALA A 81 5.03 8.37 3.43
CA ALA A 81 5.04 7.82 2.08
C ALA A 81 3.85 8.33 1.27
N LEU A 82 4.11 8.78 0.04
CA LEU A 82 3.08 9.11 -0.93
C LEU A 82 2.82 7.87 -1.81
N ARG A 83 1.66 7.22 -1.64
CA ARG A 83 1.27 6.04 -2.41
C ARG A 83 0.36 6.48 -3.57
N PRO A 84 0.72 6.23 -4.84
CA PRO A 84 -0.19 6.46 -5.97
C PRO A 84 -1.39 5.48 -5.95
N GLY A 85 -2.55 5.97 -6.38
CA GLY A 85 -3.77 5.18 -6.51
C GLY A 85 -4.71 5.74 -7.58
N SER A 86 -5.88 5.12 -7.71
CA SER A 86 -6.92 5.47 -8.70
C SER A 86 -8.31 5.53 -8.03
N GLY A 87 -9.36 5.84 -8.79
CA GLY A 87 -10.74 5.76 -8.31
C GLY A 87 -11.12 6.79 -7.24
N GLY A 88 -10.50 7.98 -7.27
CA GLY A 88 -10.82 9.05 -6.32
C GLY A 88 -10.45 8.71 -4.87
N VAL A 89 -9.44 7.86 -4.66
CA VAL A 89 -8.90 7.55 -3.32
C VAL A 89 -8.15 8.74 -2.74
N PHE A 90 -8.43 9.05 -1.48
CA PHE A 90 -7.60 9.90 -0.66
C PHE A 90 -7.69 9.41 0.79
N ARG A 91 -6.66 8.67 1.23
CA ARG A 91 -6.60 8.05 2.55
C ARG A 91 -5.31 8.39 3.25
N VAL A 92 -5.38 8.52 4.57
CA VAL A 92 -4.21 8.65 5.43
C VAL A 92 -4.21 7.46 6.38
N GLU A 93 -3.10 6.73 6.40
CA GLU A 93 -2.89 5.54 7.23
C GLU A 93 -1.66 5.74 8.12
N VAL A 94 -1.68 5.20 9.33
CA VAL A 94 -0.54 5.16 10.26
C VAL A 94 -0.29 3.71 10.60
N ASP A 95 0.90 3.19 10.27
CA ASP A 95 1.27 1.78 10.46
C ASP A 95 0.23 0.78 9.89
N GLY A 96 -0.45 1.18 8.81
CA GLY A 96 -1.50 0.40 8.14
C GLY A 96 -2.90 0.59 8.71
N GLU A 97 -3.06 1.35 9.80
CA GLU A 97 -4.37 1.70 10.36
C GLU A 97 -4.93 2.97 9.74
N LEU A 98 -6.21 2.94 9.38
CA LEU A 98 -6.88 4.11 8.80
C LEU A 98 -7.00 5.26 9.81
N LEU A 99 -6.53 6.44 9.41
CA LEU A 99 -6.66 7.69 10.14
C LEU A 99 -7.70 8.63 9.50
N TRP A 100 -7.77 8.62 8.16
CA TRP A 100 -8.72 9.41 7.39
C TRP A 100 -9.08 8.71 6.07
N ASP A 101 -10.36 8.72 5.69
CA ASP A 101 -10.82 8.36 4.34
C ASP A 101 -11.76 9.45 3.80
N ARG A 102 -11.43 10.02 2.64
CA ARG A 102 -12.27 11.01 1.96
C ARG A 102 -13.70 10.54 1.73
N LYS A 103 -13.91 9.25 1.44
CA LYS A 103 -15.27 8.73 1.20
C LYS A 103 -16.08 8.62 2.50
N ALA A 104 -15.41 8.38 3.62
CA ALA A 104 -16.08 8.24 4.92
C ALA A 104 -16.39 9.60 5.55
N GLU A 105 -15.48 10.57 5.38
CA GLU A 105 -15.52 11.89 6.01
C GLU A 105 -16.04 13.00 5.06
N ASP A 106 -16.61 12.61 3.92
CA ASP A 106 -17.12 13.50 2.86
C ASP A 106 -16.20 14.66 2.47
N GLY A 107 -14.89 14.42 2.43
CA GLY A 107 -13.98 15.54 2.24
C GLY A 107 -12.51 15.23 2.47
N PHE A 108 -11.71 16.26 2.25
CA PHE A 108 -10.31 16.23 2.59
C PHE A 108 -10.12 16.62 4.05
N PRO A 109 -9.10 16.06 4.71
CA PRO A 109 -8.84 16.42 6.09
C PRO A 109 -8.47 17.90 6.19
N GLU A 110 -9.13 18.60 7.10
CA GLU A 110 -8.58 19.84 7.62
C GLU A 110 -7.28 19.54 8.35
N LEU A 111 -6.24 20.34 8.08
CA LEU A 111 -4.90 20.06 8.55
C LEU A 111 -4.84 20.00 10.09
N LYS A 112 -5.56 20.90 10.76
CA LYS A 112 -5.67 20.93 12.23
C LYS A 112 -6.18 19.61 12.78
N ILE A 113 -7.31 19.13 12.26
CA ILE A 113 -7.95 17.87 12.68
C ILE A 113 -7.03 16.68 12.39
N LEU A 114 -6.35 16.69 11.25
CA LEU A 114 -5.41 15.61 10.90
C LEU A 114 -4.23 15.54 11.87
N LYS A 115 -3.62 16.69 12.21
CA LYS A 115 -2.51 16.76 13.16
C LYS A 115 -2.96 16.28 14.55
N GLN A 116 -4.14 16.70 15.00
CA GLN A 116 -4.71 16.24 16.28
C GLN A 116 -4.92 14.72 16.29
N ARG A 117 -5.62 14.16 15.30
CA ARG A 117 -5.87 12.71 15.22
C ARG A 117 -4.57 11.91 15.15
N LEU A 118 -3.58 12.39 14.39
CA LEU A 118 -2.28 11.73 14.30
C LEU A 118 -1.56 11.77 15.65
N ARG A 119 -1.48 12.94 16.30
CA ARG A 119 -0.89 13.09 17.63
C ARG A 119 -1.52 12.13 18.62
N ASP A 120 -2.84 12.08 18.68
CA ASP A 120 -3.56 11.26 19.66
C ASP A 120 -3.19 9.77 19.54
N ARG A 121 -2.69 9.32 18.37
CA ARG A 121 -2.15 7.98 18.18
C ARG A 121 -0.67 7.83 18.47
N ILE A 122 0.18 8.79 18.05
CA ILE A 122 1.64 8.60 18.06
C ILE A 122 2.37 9.29 19.22
N ALA A 123 1.78 10.36 19.76
CA ALA A 123 2.42 11.22 20.76
C ALA A 123 1.37 12.02 21.56
N PRO A 124 0.53 11.37 22.38
CA PRO A 124 -0.62 12.00 23.03
C PRO A 124 -0.25 13.19 23.92
N ASP A 125 0.94 13.18 24.52
CA ASP A 125 1.41 14.24 25.42
C ASP A 125 2.02 15.46 24.68
N LYS A 126 2.12 15.43 23.34
CA LYS A 126 2.72 16.51 22.55
C LYS A 126 1.73 17.67 22.36
N ALA A 127 2.10 18.85 22.83
CA ALA A 127 1.34 20.06 22.54
C ALA A 127 1.49 20.49 21.06
N LEU A 128 0.38 20.82 20.39
CA LEU A 128 0.35 21.31 19.00
C LEU A 128 0.09 22.82 18.90
N GLY A 129 0.18 23.54 20.03
CA GLY A 129 0.06 24.99 20.10
C GLY A 129 -1.32 25.47 19.65
N HIS A 130 -1.37 26.32 18.61
CA HIS A 130 -2.63 26.85 18.06
C HIS A 130 -3.56 25.76 17.53
N SER A 131 -3.03 24.58 17.19
CA SER A 131 -3.88 23.48 16.71
C SER A 131 -4.72 22.86 17.82
N ASP A 132 -4.39 23.06 19.11
CA ASP A 132 -5.15 22.51 20.24
C ASP A 132 -6.27 23.41 20.73
N ARG A 133 -6.33 24.64 20.23
CA ARG A 133 -7.32 25.63 20.61
C ARG A 133 -8.47 25.64 19.58
N PRO A 134 -9.71 25.94 19.97
CA PRO A 134 -10.86 26.01 19.06
C PRO A 134 -10.62 26.95 17.87
#